data_AF-X0JAW0-F1
#
_entry.id   AF-X0JAW0-F1
#
_cell.length_a   1.000
_cell.length_b   1.000
_cell.length_c   1.000
_cell.angle_alpha   90.00
_cell.angle_beta   90.00
_cell.angle_gamma   90.00
#
_symmetry.space_group_name_H-M   'P 1'
#
loop_
_entity.id
_entity.type
_entity.pdbx_description
1 polymer ?
#
loop_
_entity_poly.entity_id
_entity_poly.type
_entity_poly.pdbx_seq_one_letter_code
_entity_poly.pdbx_strand_id
1 'polypeptide(L)'
;MRFSASSVESVTLSLSATASTTTVAAETTTATSADLSTPFASTVGDETTTEAIGAATTTETSVTVNFSTTIETTGTAETATTDAITTDAITTAATTTAETTTADATTTTADTFVPIPTFDVLAIGAQVDGQKLRGHVTTDYEMGWNLDRTPPILAFSIDPDTNQVKEVNGNHLCLQYGDPNEDYPNFLKFCDPGSVTNIDIGLGMVTCEQTHDRRLECSAPAAQCVEDDMTRMVTCSALPGTFTGFYTNSGMSQGITLVMGPESNGPTGTAYQSVDLGIEPASQ
;
A
#
# COMPACT_ATOMS: atom_id res chain seq x y z
N MET A 1 -68.28 3.66 21.03
CA MET A 1 -67.10 2.87 20.62
C MET A 1 -66.85 1.83 21.71
N ARG A 2 -67.06 0.54 21.38
CA ARG A 2 -66.90 -0.59 22.30
C ARG A 2 -65.55 -1.24 22.01
N PHE A 3 -64.79 -1.52 23.06
CA PHE A 3 -63.61 -2.39 22.99
C PHE A 3 -64.05 -3.84 22.79
N SER A 4 -63.35 -4.59 21.94
CA SER A 4 -63.35 -6.06 21.95
C SER A 4 -61.99 -6.55 21.50
N ALA A 5 -61.46 -7.47 22.30
CA ALA A 5 -60.12 -8.01 22.23
C ALA A 5 -60.08 -9.34 21.47
N SER A 6 -58.91 -9.58 20.87
CA SER A 6 -58.19 -10.85 20.67
C SER A 6 -58.92 -12.06 20.08
N SER A 7 -58.41 -12.55 18.95
CA SER A 7 -58.01 -13.95 18.84
C SER A 7 -56.94 -14.09 17.75
N VAL A 8 -55.75 -14.52 18.13
CA VAL A 8 -54.65 -14.92 17.24
C VAL A 8 -54.83 -16.41 16.91
N GLU A 9 -55.05 -16.73 15.64
CA GLU A 9 -55.06 -18.11 15.15
C GLU A 9 -53.62 -18.63 15.03
N SER A 10 -53.34 -19.68 15.79
CA SER A 10 -52.11 -20.46 15.76
C SER A 10 -52.12 -21.40 14.55
N VAL A 11 -51.22 -21.17 13.59
CA VAL A 11 -50.98 -22.07 12.47
C VAL A 11 -50.07 -23.20 12.93
N THR A 12 -50.63 -24.41 13.01
CA THR A 12 -49.92 -25.66 13.29
C THR A 12 -49.08 -26.10 12.08
N LEU A 13 -47.77 -26.17 12.26
CA LEU A 13 -46.82 -26.81 11.33
C LEU A 13 -46.86 -28.33 11.50
N SER A 14 -47.25 -29.05 10.45
CA SER A 14 -47.13 -30.51 10.38
C SER A 14 -45.72 -30.89 9.90
N LEU A 15 -44.87 -31.35 10.82
CA LEU A 15 -43.60 -32.02 10.51
C LEU A 15 -43.90 -33.49 10.14
N SER A 16 -43.73 -33.84 8.88
CA SER A 16 -43.69 -35.22 8.42
C SER A 16 -42.26 -35.75 8.59
N ALA A 17 -42.05 -36.59 9.60
CA ALA A 17 -40.81 -37.31 9.82
C ALA A 17 -40.76 -38.57 8.94
N THR A 18 -39.88 -38.58 7.95
CA THR A 18 -39.55 -39.80 7.19
C THR A 18 -38.25 -40.37 7.75
N ALA A 19 -38.36 -41.52 8.41
CA ALA A 19 -37.20 -42.28 8.90
C ALA A 19 -36.51 -42.97 7.71
N SER A 20 -35.24 -42.65 7.47
CA SER A 20 -34.38 -43.41 6.56
C SER A 20 -33.48 -44.35 7.35
N THR A 21 -33.58 -45.63 7.02
CA THR A 21 -32.88 -46.77 7.60
C THR A 21 -31.37 -46.73 7.33
N THR A 22 -30.61 -46.98 8.38
CA THR A 22 -29.17 -47.23 8.40
C THR A 22 -28.80 -48.54 7.71
N THR A 23 -27.83 -48.51 6.79
CA THR A 23 -27.07 -49.68 6.36
C THR A 23 -25.59 -49.45 6.63
N VAL A 24 -25.06 -50.17 7.61
CA VAL A 24 -23.64 -50.27 7.95
C VAL A 24 -23.01 -51.27 6.98
N ALA A 25 -22.02 -50.84 6.20
CA ALA A 25 -21.12 -51.73 5.46
C ALA A 25 -19.74 -51.68 6.13
N ALA A 26 -19.28 -52.85 6.54
CA ALA A 26 -18.06 -53.07 7.30
C ALA A 26 -16.80 -52.91 6.45
N GLU A 27 -15.74 -52.50 7.15
CA GLU A 27 -14.39 -52.25 6.65
C GLU A 27 -13.71 -53.52 6.11
N THR A 28 -12.90 -53.36 5.07
CA THR A 28 -11.82 -54.31 4.74
C THR A 28 -10.51 -53.54 4.60
N THR A 29 -9.66 -53.66 5.62
CA THR A 29 -8.24 -53.29 5.58
C THR A 29 -7.45 -54.34 4.81
N THR A 30 -6.70 -53.91 3.79
CA THR A 30 -5.66 -54.75 3.18
C THR A 30 -4.31 -54.04 3.34
N ALA A 31 -3.51 -54.54 4.27
CA ALA A 31 -2.10 -54.20 4.36
C ALA A 31 -1.32 -54.96 3.28
N THR A 32 -0.44 -54.27 2.56
CA THR A 32 0.60 -54.92 1.76
C THR A 32 1.95 -54.33 2.18
N SER A 33 2.71 -55.14 2.91
CA SER A 33 4.15 -54.98 3.09
C SER A 33 4.86 -55.80 2.02
N ALA A 34 5.87 -55.22 1.36
CA ALA A 34 6.99 -55.99 0.83
C ALA A 34 8.25 -55.12 0.77
N ASP A 35 9.32 -55.72 1.26
CA ASP A 35 10.65 -55.23 1.53
C ASP A 35 11.44 -54.80 0.28
N LEU A 36 12.30 -53.80 0.51
CA LEU A 36 13.74 -53.72 0.23
C LEU A 36 14.33 -54.57 -0.91
N SER A 37 14.96 -53.89 -1.89
CA SER A 37 16.35 -54.17 -2.35
C SER A 37 16.83 -53.16 -3.42
N THR A 38 17.84 -52.38 -3.05
CA THR A 38 18.91 -51.85 -3.95
C THR A 38 19.89 -53.00 -4.31
N PRO A 39 20.92 -52.89 -5.19
CA PRO A 39 21.59 -51.68 -5.72
C PRO A 39 22.06 -51.75 -7.20
N PHE A 40 22.96 -50.82 -7.54
CA PHE A 40 23.85 -50.66 -8.71
C PHE A 40 23.39 -49.63 -9.76
N ALA A 41 24.21 -48.75 -10.31
CA ALA A 41 25.51 -48.12 -9.98
C ALA A 41 25.87 -47.21 -11.17
N SER A 42 26.79 -46.27 -10.91
CA SER A 42 27.61 -45.50 -11.86
C SER A 42 26.97 -44.26 -12.49
N THR A 43 27.63 -43.10 -12.58
CA THR A 43 28.98 -42.61 -12.20
C THR A 43 28.97 -41.13 -12.58
N VAL A 44 29.50 -40.23 -11.74
CA VAL A 44 30.49 -39.15 -12.00
C VAL A 44 30.74 -38.58 -10.59
N GLY A 45 31.89 -38.81 -9.95
CA GLY A 45 33.17 -38.23 -10.32
C GLY A 45 33.48 -37.13 -9.31
N ASP A 46 33.97 -37.57 -8.16
CA ASP A 46 34.62 -36.79 -7.11
C ASP A 46 35.81 -36.01 -7.71
N GLU A 47 35.95 -34.73 -7.37
CA GLU A 47 37.22 -34.17 -6.91
C GLU A 47 36.96 -33.03 -5.90
N THR A 48 37.31 -33.37 -4.68
CA THR A 48 37.56 -32.53 -3.51
C THR A 48 38.46 -31.31 -3.84
N THR A 49 38.16 -30.11 -3.32
CA THR A 49 39.13 -29.21 -2.66
C THR A 49 38.40 -28.14 -1.85
N THR A 50 38.66 -28.12 -0.54
CA THR A 50 38.35 -27.04 0.39
C THR A 50 39.42 -25.95 0.28
N GLU A 51 39.04 -24.70 0.02
CA GLU A 51 39.76 -23.53 0.53
C GLU A 51 38.76 -22.44 0.94
N ALA A 52 38.87 -22.04 2.20
CA ALA A 52 38.20 -20.91 2.80
C ALA A 52 39.09 -19.67 2.66
N ILE A 53 38.60 -18.58 2.06
CA ILE A 53 39.23 -17.25 2.18
C ILE A 53 38.16 -16.15 2.16
N GLY A 54 38.09 -15.39 3.25
CA GLY A 54 37.96 -13.93 3.21
C GLY A 54 36.55 -13.34 3.13
N ALA A 55 35.95 -13.08 4.30
CA ALA A 55 34.90 -12.09 4.46
C ALA A 55 35.44 -10.69 4.10
N ALA A 56 34.85 -10.03 3.10
CA ALA A 56 35.04 -8.62 2.84
C ALA A 56 33.92 -7.84 3.51
N THR A 57 34.20 -7.33 4.72
CA THR A 57 33.39 -6.34 5.41
C THR A 57 33.68 -4.98 4.78
N THR A 58 32.76 -4.45 3.97
CA THR A 58 32.82 -3.07 3.51
C THR A 58 32.16 -2.19 4.56
N THR A 59 32.99 -1.60 5.44
CA THR A 59 32.56 -0.55 6.36
C THR A 59 32.53 0.78 5.60
N GLU A 60 31.35 1.21 5.15
CA GLU A 60 31.16 2.57 4.64
C GLU A 60 31.20 3.54 5.82
N THR A 61 32.28 4.31 5.91
CA THR A 61 32.40 5.43 6.85
C THR A 61 31.82 6.67 6.18
N SER A 62 30.56 7.00 6.49
CA SER A 62 29.97 8.29 6.12
C SER A 62 30.56 9.39 7.00
N VAL A 63 31.29 10.32 6.40
CA VAL A 63 31.79 11.52 7.08
C VAL A 63 30.67 12.56 7.09
N THR A 64 30.09 12.80 8.26
CA THR A 64 29.14 13.90 8.49
C THR A 64 29.91 15.21 8.65
N VAL A 65 29.80 16.12 7.68
CA VAL A 65 30.33 17.49 7.81
C VAL A 65 29.24 18.36 8.44
N ASN A 66 29.34 18.58 9.75
CA ASN A 66 28.51 19.55 10.46
C ASN A 66 29.00 20.97 10.13
N PHE A 67 28.25 21.70 9.30
CA PHE A 67 28.33 23.16 9.26
C PHE A 67 27.40 23.72 10.32
N SER A 68 27.98 24.17 11.45
CA SER A 68 27.28 24.98 12.45
C SER A 68 27.72 26.43 12.29
N THR A 69 26.87 27.26 11.71
CA THR A 69 27.07 28.71 11.65
C THR A 69 26.16 29.35 12.69
N THR A 70 26.75 29.71 13.82
CA THR A 70 26.12 30.53 14.86
C THR A 70 26.04 31.97 14.32
N ILE A 71 24.83 32.46 14.06
CA ILE A 71 24.60 33.90 13.83
C ILE A 71 24.29 34.52 15.19
N GLU A 72 25.29 35.18 15.78
CA GLU A 72 25.07 36.15 16.84
C GLU A 72 24.47 37.41 16.23
N THR A 73 23.24 37.76 16.61
CA THR A 73 22.70 39.11 16.43
C THR A 73 22.53 39.74 17.80
N THR A 74 23.46 40.63 18.14
CA THR A 74 23.37 41.52 19.30
C THR A 74 22.98 42.92 18.84
N GLY A 75 22.12 43.58 19.63
CA GLY A 75 22.01 45.03 19.68
C GLY A 75 20.83 45.65 18.91
N THR A 76 19.66 45.71 19.55
CA THR A 76 18.69 46.77 19.28
C THR A 76 18.92 47.92 20.26
N ALA A 77 18.96 49.12 19.72
CA ALA A 77 19.31 50.37 20.37
C ALA A 77 18.24 50.88 21.34
N GLU A 78 18.68 51.45 22.45
CA GLU A 78 17.92 52.47 23.19
C GLU A 78 18.68 53.80 23.16
N THR A 79 17.89 54.84 22.96
CA THR A 79 18.29 56.23 22.73
C THR A 79 18.22 56.98 24.06
N ALA A 80 19.28 57.70 24.44
CA ALA A 80 19.16 58.81 25.38
C ALA A 80 20.27 59.85 25.19
N THR A 81 19.79 61.08 25.04
CA THR A 81 20.39 62.40 24.92
C THR A 81 21.48 62.70 25.95
N THR A 82 22.44 63.59 25.65
CA THR A 82 22.82 64.82 26.43
C THR A 82 24.13 65.47 25.93
N ASP A 83 24.07 66.79 25.77
CA ASP A 83 25.08 67.88 25.83
C ASP A 83 26.35 67.98 24.94
N ALA A 84 26.28 68.95 24.02
CA ALA A 84 26.99 70.24 24.02
C ALA A 84 28.55 70.36 24.01
N ILE A 85 29.01 71.20 23.05
CA ILE A 85 30.20 72.08 23.00
C ILE A 85 31.52 71.53 22.42
N THR A 86 31.79 72.03 21.19
CA THR A 86 33.03 72.62 20.63
C THR A 86 34.40 71.97 20.91
N THR A 87 35.14 71.62 19.84
CA THR A 87 36.52 72.11 19.52
C THR A 87 37.03 71.49 18.21
N ASP A 88 37.67 72.34 17.40
CA ASP A 88 38.40 72.05 16.16
C ASP A 88 39.43 70.91 16.28
N ALA A 89 39.51 70.05 15.27
CA ALA A 89 40.77 69.43 14.86
C ALA A 89 40.68 68.91 13.41
N ILE A 90 41.52 69.49 12.56
CA ILE A 90 41.85 69.05 11.21
C ILE A 90 42.45 67.64 11.27
N THR A 91 41.95 66.68 10.49
CA THR A 91 42.76 65.52 10.07
C THR A 91 42.29 65.00 8.70
N THR A 92 43.21 65.11 7.74
CA THR A 92 43.15 64.49 6.40
C THR A 92 43.02 62.97 6.51
N ALA A 93 42.02 62.37 5.86
CA ALA A 93 41.91 60.91 5.72
C ALA A 93 41.59 60.54 4.26
N ALA A 94 42.33 59.54 3.78
CA ALA A 94 42.38 59.07 2.41
C ALA A 94 41.05 58.47 1.91
N THR A 95 40.72 58.75 0.66
CA THR A 95 39.63 58.11 -0.08
C THR A 95 40.02 56.69 -0.47
N THR A 96 39.43 55.69 0.20
CA THR A 96 39.43 54.29 -0.26
C THR A 96 38.10 54.01 -0.91
N THR A 97 38.09 53.88 -2.24
CA THR A 97 36.93 53.44 -3.01
C THR A 97 36.74 51.94 -2.80
N ALA A 98 35.69 51.56 -2.07
CA ALA A 98 35.25 50.18 -1.99
C ALA A 98 34.33 49.88 -3.17
N GLU A 99 34.78 49.05 -4.11
CA GLU A 99 33.92 48.48 -5.15
C GLU A 99 32.91 47.53 -4.49
N THR A 100 31.63 47.87 -4.59
CA THR A 100 30.54 47.03 -4.09
C THR A 100 30.20 45.99 -5.16
N THR A 101 30.71 44.78 -5.01
CA THR A 101 30.30 43.64 -5.83
C THR A 101 28.87 43.26 -5.45
N THR A 102 27.91 43.60 -6.32
CA THR A 102 26.52 43.16 -6.16
C THR A 102 26.45 41.68 -6.52
N ALA A 103 26.25 40.82 -5.52
CA ALA A 103 25.96 39.42 -5.75
C ALA A 103 24.58 39.31 -6.42
N ASP A 104 24.55 38.72 -7.60
CA ASP A 104 23.32 38.40 -8.33
C ASP A 104 22.50 37.43 -7.48
N ALA A 105 21.36 37.89 -6.98
CA ALA A 105 20.45 37.06 -6.21
C ALA A 105 19.79 36.06 -7.16
N THR A 106 20.39 34.87 -7.24
CA THR A 106 19.79 33.74 -7.96
C THR A 106 18.44 33.44 -7.35
N THR A 107 17.36 33.82 -8.04
CA THR A 107 16.00 33.57 -7.59
C THR A 107 15.69 32.10 -7.84
N THR A 108 15.83 31.26 -6.83
CA THR A 108 15.41 29.86 -6.89
C THR A 108 13.90 29.84 -7.09
N THR A 109 13.44 29.51 -8.29
CA THR A 109 12.02 29.27 -8.55
C THR A 109 11.66 28.02 -7.75
N ALA A 110 10.85 28.15 -6.70
CA ALA A 110 10.34 27.01 -5.97
C ALA A 110 9.58 26.12 -6.96
N ASP A 111 9.96 24.85 -7.05
CA ASP A 111 9.24 23.85 -7.84
C ASP A 111 7.87 23.66 -7.20
N THR A 112 6.85 24.32 -7.76
CA THR A 112 5.49 24.24 -7.24
C THR A 112 4.89 22.92 -7.68
N PHE A 113 4.78 21.98 -6.73
CA PHE A 113 4.02 20.76 -6.94
C PHE A 113 2.56 21.09 -7.27
N VAL A 114 2.07 20.56 -8.39
CA VAL A 114 0.65 20.66 -8.76
C VAL A 114 0.09 19.25 -8.91
N PRO A 115 -0.73 18.76 -7.96
CA PRO A 115 -1.41 17.48 -8.07
C PRO A 115 -2.30 17.43 -9.32
N ILE A 116 -2.39 16.26 -9.94
CA ILE A 116 -3.32 16.00 -11.04
C ILE A 116 -4.71 15.79 -10.43
N PRO A 117 -5.72 16.64 -10.70
CA PRO A 117 -7.04 16.51 -10.05
C PRO A 117 -7.75 15.20 -10.38
N THR A 118 -7.57 14.71 -11.61
CA THR A 118 -8.14 13.44 -12.08
C THR A 118 -7.12 12.71 -12.94
N PHE A 119 -6.82 11.46 -12.58
CA PHE A 119 -5.71 10.71 -13.16
C PHE A 119 -6.07 9.25 -13.46
N ASP A 120 -5.41 8.71 -14.49
CA ASP A 120 -5.33 7.27 -14.71
C ASP A 120 -4.14 6.72 -13.91
N VAL A 121 -4.24 5.47 -13.43
CA VAL A 121 -3.13 4.78 -12.77
C VAL A 121 -2.36 3.92 -13.77
N LEU A 122 -1.04 4.03 -13.78
CA LEU A 122 -0.12 3.24 -14.60
C LEU A 122 0.69 2.31 -13.71
N ALA A 123 0.89 1.07 -14.16
CA ALA A 123 1.89 0.20 -13.55
C ALA A 123 3.30 0.63 -13.91
N ILE A 124 4.19 0.62 -12.92
CA ILE A 124 5.63 0.78 -13.10
C ILE A 124 6.31 -0.50 -12.57
N GLY A 125 6.98 -1.21 -13.46
CA GLY A 125 7.59 -2.52 -13.20
C GLY A 125 6.65 -3.71 -13.42
N ALA A 126 7.13 -4.89 -13.04
CA ALA A 126 6.48 -6.18 -13.23
C ALA A 126 6.13 -6.50 -14.71
N GLN A 127 5.34 -7.54 -14.93
CA GLN A 127 4.86 -7.97 -16.25
C GLN A 127 3.80 -7.04 -16.88
N VAL A 128 3.40 -5.98 -16.15
CA VAL A 128 2.35 -5.03 -16.53
C VAL A 128 2.87 -3.62 -16.76
N ASP A 129 4.19 -3.42 -16.78
CA ASP A 129 4.83 -2.10 -16.92
C ASP A 129 4.24 -1.25 -18.05
N GLY A 130 3.93 0.01 -17.74
CA GLY A 130 3.31 0.98 -18.65
C GLY A 130 1.83 0.75 -18.93
N GLN A 131 1.20 -0.30 -18.40
CA GLN A 131 -0.22 -0.55 -18.62
C GLN A 131 -1.10 0.21 -17.61
N LYS A 132 -2.25 0.69 -18.09
CA LYS A 132 -3.24 1.38 -17.27
C LYS A 132 -4.11 0.41 -16.48
N LEU A 133 -4.36 0.75 -15.22
CA LEU A 133 -5.23 0.01 -14.32
C LEU A 133 -6.67 0.02 -14.85
N ARG A 134 -7.29 -1.16 -14.84
CA ARG A 134 -8.66 -1.38 -15.30
C ARG A 134 -9.49 -2.04 -14.20
N GLY A 135 -10.80 -1.88 -14.29
CA GLY A 135 -11.74 -2.54 -13.40
C GLY A 135 -13.17 -2.11 -13.67
N HIS A 136 -14.12 -2.79 -13.02
CA HIS A 136 -15.52 -2.39 -13.09
C HIS A 136 -15.75 -1.22 -12.14
N VAL A 137 -16.56 -0.24 -12.57
CA VAL A 137 -16.92 0.92 -11.73
C VAL A 137 -17.94 0.60 -10.62
N THR A 138 -18.33 -0.68 -10.50
CA THR A 138 -19.23 -1.20 -9.47
C THR A 138 -18.43 -1.85 -8.35
N THR A 139 -19.03 -1.99 -7.17
CA THR A 139 -18.42 -2.67 -6.02
C THR A 139 -18.20 -4.17 -6.31
N ASP A 140 -17.35 -4.79 -5.49
CA ASP A 140 -17.12 -6.24 -5.43
C ASP A 140 -16.41 -6.88 -6.65
N TYR A 141 -15.87 -6.06 -7.55
CA TYR A 141 -14.98 -6.53 -8.60
C TYR A 141 -13.54 -6.18 -8.30
N GLU A 142 -12.64 -7.07 -8.69
CA GLU A 142 -11.21 -6.82 -8.65
C GLU A 142 -10.80 -5.83 -9.74
N MET A 143 -9.69 -5.14 -9.49
CA MET A 143 -9.02 -4.28 -10.46
C MET A 143 -7.63 -4.81 -10.79
N GLY A 144 -7.12 -4.46 -11.96
CA GLY A 144 -5.85 -4.96 -12.45
C GLY A 144 -5.63 -4.73 -13.94
N TRP A 145 -4.91 -5.66 -14.55
CA TRP A 145 -4.46 -5.62 -15.93
C TRP A 145 -4.75 -6.94 -16.63
N ASN A 146 -4.94 -6.88 -17.95
CA ASN A 146 -5.28 -8.04 -18.76
C ASN A 146 -6.49 -8.83 -18.21
N LEU A 147 -7.45 -8.10 -17.62
CA LEU A 147 -8.65 -8.68 -17.06
C LEU A 147 -9.58 -9.19 -18.17
N ASP A 148 -10.27 -10.30 -17.89
CA ASP A 148 -11.27 -10.86 -18.78
C ASP A 148 -12.33 -9.81 -19.15
N ARG A 149 -12.82 -9.89 -20.39
CA ARG A 149 -13.81 -8.94 -20.97
C ARG A 149 -13.33 -7.49 -21.05
N THR A 150 -12.07 -7.21 -20.70
CA THR A 150 -11.40 -5.91 -20.86
C THR A 150 -12.23 -4.75 -20.29
N PRO A 151 -12.40 -4.68 -18.95
CA PRO A 151 -13.08 -3.57 -18.31
C PRO A 151 -12.44 -2.21 -18.65
N PRO A 152 -13.17 -1.10 -18.44
CA PRO A 152 -12.66 0.23 -18.74
C PRO A 152 -11.41 0.56 -17.92
N ILE A 153 -10.64 1.53 -18.42
CA ILE A 153 -9.60 2.19 -17.63
C ILE A 153 -10.28 2.98 -16.52
N LEU A 154 -9.76 2.87 -15.31
CA LEU A 154 -10.28 3.58 -14.15
C LEU A 154 -9.63 4.96 -14.02
N ALA A 155 -10.46 5.97 -13.79
CA ALA A 155 -10.04 7.33 -13.52
C ALA A 155 -10.32 7.66 -12.05
N PHE A 156 -9.33 8.24 -11.38
CA PHE A 156 -9.36 8.49 -9.94
C PHE A 156 -9.10 9.96 -9.62
N SER A 157 -9.50 10.33 -8.41
CA SER A 157 -9.18 11.59 -7.74
C SER A 157 -8.83 11.29 -6.28
N ILE A 158 -8.17 12.23 -5.61
CA ILE A 158 -7.88 12.14 -4.17
C ILE A 158 -8.67 13.22 -3.47
N ASP A 159 -9.44 12.83 -2.47
CA ASP A 159 -10.11 13.77 -1.58
C ASP A 159 -9.06 14.57 -0.80
N PRO A 160 -9.04 15.91 -0.89
CA PRO A 160 -7.99 16.72 -0.27
C PRO A 160 -8.09 16.79 1.26
N ASP A 161 -9.23 16.44 1.84
CA ASP A 161 -9.45 16.49 3.29
C ASP A 161 -9.15 15.15 3.95
N THR A 162 -9.39 14.03 3.24
CA THR A 162 -9.27 12.68 3.81
C THR A 162 -8.20 11.81 3.17
N ASN A 163 -7.54 12.29 2.11
CA ASN A 163 -6.62 11.52 1.26
C ASN A 163 -7.24 10.24 0.68
N GLN A 164 -8.58 10.13 0.65
CA GLN A 164 -9.26 8.95 0.13
C GLN A 164 -9.22 8.97 -1.39
N VAL A 165 -8.85 7.83 -1.99
CA VAL A 165 -8.91 7.69 -3.43
C VAL A 165 -10.34 7.39 -3.85
N LYS A 166 -10.85 8.19 -4.79
CA LYS A 166 -12.21 8.08 -5.31
C LYS A 166 -12.18 7.91 -6.81
N GLU A 167 -12.90 6.92 -7.31
CA GLU A 167 -13.22 6.82 -8.72
C GLU A 167 -14.22 7.94 -9.09
N VAL A 168 -14.19 8.41 -10.33
CA VAL A 168 -14.96 9.59 -10.77
C VAL A 168 -16.48 9.49 -10.54
N ASN A 169 -17.05 8.28 -10.42
CA ASN A 169 -18.47 8.07 -10.11
C ASN A 169 -18.78 8.09 -8.60
N GLY A 170 -17.77 8.31 -7.74
CA GLY A 170 -17.90 8.55 -6.30
C GLY A 170 -17.55 7.37 -5.39
N ASN A 171 -17.34 6.18 -5.95
CA ASN A 171 -16.88 5.02 -5.19
C ASN A 171 -15.46 5.23 -4.68
N HIS A 172 -15.17 4.75 -3.47
CA HIS A 172 -13.84 4.88 -2.88
C HIS A 172 -13.05 3.59 -2.94
N LEU A 173 -11.73 3.72 -3.02
CA LEU A 173 -10.81 2.59 -3.02
C LEU A 173 -10.72 1.98 -1.62
N CYS A 174 -10.90 0.67 -1.57
CA CYS A 174 -10.79 -0.14 -0.36
C CYS A 174 -9.84 -1.30 -0.58
N LEU A 175 -9.26 -1.75 0.52
CA LEU A 175 -8.58 -3.03 0.61
C LEU A 175 -9.53 -4.05 1.23
N GLN A 176 -9.79 -5.16 0.54
CA GLN A 176 -10.40 -6.33 1.15
C GLN A 176 -9.30 -7.23 1.67
N TYR A 177 -9.34 -7.56 2.97
CA TYR A 177 -8.36 -8.46 3.56
C TYR A 177 -8.67 -9.90 3.17
N GLY A 178 -7.65 -10.60 2.71
CA GLY A 178 -7.72 -12.00 2.33
C GLY A 178 -7.36 -12.95 3.47
N ASP A 179 -7.52 -14.25 3.22
CA ASP A 179 -7.04 -15.30 4.12
C ASP A 179 -5.65 -15.76 3.68
N PRO A 180 -4.60 -15.56 4.48
CA PRO A 180 -3.24 -15.97 4.12
C PRO A 180 -3.05 -17.50 4.08
N ASN A 181 -3.99 -18.29 4.62
CA ASN A 181 -3.97 -19.75 4.57
C ASN A 181 -4.68 -20.30 3.33
N GLU A 182 -5.45 -19.46 2.64
CA GLU A 182 -6.06 -19.76 1.36
C GLU A 182 -5.32 -19.00 0.24
N ASP A 183 -5.54 -19.38 -1.01
CA ASP A 183 -5.04 -18.62 -2.17
C ASP A 183 -5.88 -17.34 -2.40
N TYR A 184 -6.19 -16.61 -1.33
CA TYR A 184 -7.04 -15.43 -1.31
C TYR A 184 -6.25 -14.21 -0.83
N PRO A 185 -5.64 -13.41 -1.73
CA PRO A 185 -4.81 -12.28 -1.36
C PRO A 185 -5.63 -11.08 -0.86
N ASN A 186 -4.98 -10.05 -0.33
CA ASN A 186 -5.65 -8.78 -0.10
C ASN A 186 -5.78 -8.00 -1.42
N PHE A 187 -6.98 -7.89 -1.97
CA PHE A 187 -7.22 -7.21 -3.24
C PHE A 187 -7.85 -5.84 -3.04
N LEU A 188 -7.52 -4.93 -3.96
CA LEU A 188 -8.17 -3.63 -4.04
C LEU A 188 -9.51 -3.75 -4.74
N LYS A 189 -10.52 -3.08 -4.19
CA LYS A 189 -11.86 -2.99 -4.76
C LYS A 189 -12.50 -1.63 -4.49
N PHE A 190 -13.65 -1.41 -5.10
CA PHE A 190 -14.51 -0.29 -4.75
C PHE A 190 -15.44 -0.59 -3.60
N CYS A 191 -15.59 0.38 -2.71
CA CYS A 191 -16.63 0.45 -1.70
C CYS A 191 -17.62 1.57 -2.01
N ASP A 192 -18.89 1.35 -1.66
CA ASP A 192 -19.94 2.35 -1.86
C ASP A 192 -19.66 3.61 -1.03
N PRO A 193 -20.02 4.81 -1.52
CA PRO A 193 -19.84 6.05 -0.79
C PRO A 193 -20.52 6.00 0.58
N GLY A 194 -19.79 6.36 1.64
CA GLY A 194 -20.31 6.35 3.01
C GLY A 194 -20.40 4.97 3.67
N SER A 195 -19.93 3.91 3.00
CA SER A 195 -19.75 2.61 3.65
C SER A 195 -18.79 2.71 4.82
N VAL A 196 -19.13 2.03 5.91
CA VAL A 196 -18.19 1.86 7.03
C VAL A 196 -17.13 0.87 6.58
N THR A 197 -15.87 1.29 6.51
CA THR A 197 -14.73 0.38 6.39
C THR A 197 -14.16 0.13 7.78
N ASN A 198 -14.08 -1.13 8.19
CA ASN A 198 -13.39 -1.51 9.41
C ASN A 198 -12.89 -2.95 9.32
N ILE A 199 -11.92 -3.26 10.18
CA ILE A 199 -11.24 -4.55 10.20
C ILE A 199 -12.22 -5.69 10.52
N ASP A 200 -13.21 -5.47 11.40
CA ASP A 200 -14.16 -6.52 11.82
C ASP A 200 -15.02 -7.03 10.66
N ILE A 201 -15.21 -6.24 9.61
CA ILE A 201 -15.92 -6.63 8.38
C ILE A 201 -14.97 -6.98 7.21
N GLY A 202 -13.67 -7.07 7.47
CA GLY A 202 -12.67 -7.44 6.47
C GLY A 202 -12.31 -6.35 5.46
N LEU A 203 -12.55 -5.07 5.78
CA LEU A 203 -12.28 -3.95 4.88
C LEU A 203 -11.38 -2.88 5.52
N GLY A 204 -10.36 -2.44 4.77
CA GLY A 204 -9.50 -1.30 5.10
C GLY A 204 -9.73 -0.15 4.13
N MET A 205 -9.81 1.08 4.65
CA MET A 205 -9.80 2.28 3.81
C MET A 205 -8.40 2.48 3.22
N VAL A 206 -8.33 2.78 1.92
CA VAL A 206 -7.07 3.13 1.24
C VAL A 206 -6.98 4.63 1.09
N THR A 207 -5.86 5.19 1.56
CA THR A 207 -5.52 6.61 1.37
C THR A 207 -4.25 6.73 0.56
N CYS A 208 -4.16 7.74 -0.29
CA CYS A 208 -2.97 7.98 -1.11
C CYS A 208 -2.62 9.46 -1.19
N GLU A 209 -1.35 9.72 -1.49
CA GLU A 209 -0.82 11.03 -1.86
C GLU A 209 -0.12 10.94 -3.21
N GLN A 210 -0.12 12.05 -3.96
CA GLN A 210 0.66 12.14 -5.19
C GLN A 210 2.05 12.65 -4.86
N THR A 211 3.06 12.01 -5.43
CA THR A 211 4.45 12.43 -5.33
C THR A 211 4.82 13.39 -6.47
N HIS A 212 5.93 14.13 -6.29
CA HIS A 212 6.47 15.03 -7.32
C HIS A 212 6.82 14.30 -8.63
N ASP A 213 7.24 13.04 -8.56
CA ASP A 213 7.62 12.22 -9.71
C ASP A 213 6.44 11.49 -10.36
N ARG A 214 5.19 11.92 -10.07
CA ARG A 214 3.95 11.37 -10.65
C ARG A 214 3.74 9.92 -10.29
N ARG A 215 3.90 9.58 -9.01
CA ARG A 215 3.53 8.30 -8.41
C ARG A 215 2.48 8.48 -7.33
N LEU A 216 1.92 7.35 -6.90
CA LEU A 216 1.07 7.25 -5.73
C LEU A 216 1.81 6.56 -4.60
N GLU A 217 1.84 7.23 -3.46
CA GLU A 217 2.18 6.61 -2.18
C GLU A 217 0.88 6.36 -1.43
N CYS A 218 0.54 5.10 -1.23
CA CYS A 218 -0.72 4.70 -0.64
C CYS A 218 -0.51 3.89 0.63
N SER A 219 -1.50 3.92 1.51
CA SER A 219 -1.52 3.09 2.70
C SER A 219 -2.93 2.62 3.04
N ALA A 220 -3.00 1.47 3.68
CA ALA A 220 -4.17 0.96 4.38
C ALA A 220 -3.75 0.37 5.74
N PRO A 221 -4.65 0.32 6.75
CA PRO A 221 -4.36 -0.38 7.99
C PRO A 221 -3.94 -1.82 7.72
N ALA A 222 -2.93 -2.33 8.42
CA ALA A 222 -2.56 -3.73 8.30
C ALA A 222 -3.55 -4.61 9.08
N ALA A 223 -4.06 -5.66 8.44
CA ALA A 223 -4.91 -6.65 9.08
C ALA A 223 -4.81 -7.99 8.35
N GLN A 224 -5.37 -9.02 8.96
CA GLN A 224 -5.55 -10.34 8.36
C GLN A 224 -6.95 -10.85 8.69
N CYS A 225 -7.54 -11.60 7.76
CA CYS A 225 -8.74 -12.39 8.01
C CYS A 225 -8.38 -13.86 7.91
N VAL A 226 -9.05 -14.70 8.69
CA VAL A 226 -8.89 -16.15 8.63
C VAL A 226 -10.28 -16.77 8.62
N GLU A 227 -10.54 -17.63 7.65
CA GLU A 227 -11.73 -18.47 7.57
C GLU A 227 -11.50 -19.75 8.36
N ASP A 228 -12.42 -20.05 9.27
CA ASP A 228 -12.42 -21.32 9.97
C ASP A 228 -13.00 -22.42 9.06
N ASP A 229 -12.18 -23.41 8.69
CA ASP A 229 -12.53 -24.50 7.77
C ASP A 229 -13.83 -25.25 8.12
N MET A 230 -14.13 -25.37 9.42
CA MET A 230 -15.27 -26.13 9.93
C MET A 230 -16.58 -25.33 9.91
N THR A 231 -16.52 -24.06 10.30
CA THR A 231 -17.68 -23.18 10.48
C THR A 231 -17.91 -22.24 9.31
N ARG A 232 -16.92 -22.06 8.44
CA ARG A 232 -16.86 -21.07 7.36
C ARG A 232 -17.04 -19.64 7.88
N MET A 233 -16.66 -19.41 9.12
CA MET A 233 -16.74 -18.11 9.76
C MET A 233 -15.41 -17.38 9.55
N VAL A 234 -15.48 -16.21 8.93
CA VAL A 234 -14.32 -15.34 8.75
C VAL A 234 -14.13 -14.49 10.00
N THR A 235 -12.93 -14.52 10.58
CA THR A 235 -12.53 -13.67 11.70
C THR A 235 -11.37 -12.80 11.28
N CYS A 236 -11.50 -11.49 11.44
CA CYS A 236 -10.47 -10.52 11.08
C CYS A 236 -9.83 -9.90 12.31
N SER A 237 -8.54 -9.57 12.21
CA SER A 237 -7.77 -8.98 13.31
C SER A 237 -6.75 -7.98 12.79
N ALA A 238 -6.56 -6.90 13.55
CA ALA A 238 -5.58 -5.87 13.22
C ALA A 238 -4.15 -6.41 13.38
N LEU A 239 -3.27 -6.01 12.46
CA LEU A 239 -1.85 -6.22 12.55
C LEU A 239 -1.14 -4.88 12.86
N PRO A 240 0.06 -4.90 13.45
CA PRO A 240 0.84 -3.68 13.63
C PRO A 240 1.18 -3.02 12.29
N GLY A 241 0.99 -1.70 12.20
CA GLY A 241 1.43 -0.89 11.06
C GLY A 241 0.41 -0.77 9.93
N THR A 242 0.93 -0.57 8.72
CA THR A 242 0.15 -0.32 7.50
C THR A 242 0.69 -1.16 6.36
N PHE A 243 -0.17 -1.50 5.41
CA PHE A 243 0.24 -2.01 4.12
C PHE A 243 0.49 -0.84 3.17
N THR A 244 1.66 -0.84 2.53
CA THR A 244 2.13 0.20 1.61
C THR A 244 2.64 -0.39 0.30
N GLY A 245 2.93 -1.70 0.26
CA GLY A 245 3.43 -2.38 -0.91
C GLY A 245 2.31 -2.81 -1.85
N PHE A 246 2.53 -2.63 -3.16
CA PHE A 246 1.65 -3.09 -4.22
C PHE A 246 2.29 -4.24 -4.99
N TYR A 247 1.47 -5.23 -5.34
CA TYR A 247 1.92 -6.40 -6.09
C TYR A 247 0.90 -6.76 -7.17
N THR A 248 1.39 -7.35 -8.25
CA THR A 248 0.55 -8.09 -9.18
C THR A 248 0.23 -9.47 -8.61
N ASN A 249 -0.93 -10.04 -8.93
CA ASN A 249 -1.21 -11.46 -8.74
C ASN A 249 -1.68 -12.07 -10.07
N SER A 250 -0.90 -13.01 -10.58
CA SER A 250 -1.17 -13.74 -11.84
C SER A 250 -1.76 -15.15 -11.63
N GLY A 251 -2.03 -15.54 -10.38
CA GLY A 251 -2.62 -16.84 -10.04
C GLY A 251 -4.12 -16.93 -10.29
N MET A 252 -4.78 -15.81 -10.62
CA MET A 252 -6.21 -15.75 -10.86
C MET A 252 -6.53 -16.09 -12.32
N SER A 253 -7.64 -16.80 -12.56
CA SER A 253 -8.06 -17.19 -13.92
C SER A 253 -8.52 -16.01 -14.78
N GLN A 254 -8.88 -14.88 -14.16
CA GLN A 254 -9.54 -13.74 -14.80
C GLN A 254 -8.58 -12.60 -15.19
N GLY A 255 -7.27 -12.83 -15.14
CA GLY A 255 -6.24 -11.84 -15.49
C GLY A 255 -5.22 -11.60 -14.38
N ILE A 256 -4.58 -10.43 -14.40
CA ILE A 256 -3.57 -10.04 -13.43
C ILE A 256 -4.18 -9.00 -12.49
N THR A 257 -4.40 -9.34 -11.23
CA THR A 257 -5.04 -8.41 -10.27
C THR A 257 -4.03 -7.60 -9.48
N LEU A 258 -4.43 -6.41 -9.05
CA LEU A 258 -3.67 -5.56 -8.15
C LEU A 258 -4.01 -5.93 -6.70
N VAL A 259 -2.97 -6.24 -5.93
CA VAL A 259 -3.07 -6.60 -4.51
C VAL A 259 -2.19 -5.68 -3.67
N MET A 260 -2.50 -5.54 -2.39
CA MET A 260 -1.75 -4.71 -1.45
C MET A 260 -1.28 -5.55 -0.26
N GLY A 261 -0.08 -5.26 0.23
CA GLY A 261 0.51 -5.99 1.35
C GLY A 261 1.61 -5.20 2.06
N PRO A 262 2.31 -5.83 3.00
CA PRO A 262 3.44 -5.21 3.66
C PRO A 262 4.57 -5.03 2.64
N GLU A 263 5.16 -3.84 2.58
CA GLU A 263 6.27 -3.56 1.66
C GLU A 263 7.50 -4.43 1.98
N SER A 264 7.82 -4.57 3.26
CA SER A 264 8.80 -5.53 3.76
C SER A 264 8.14 -6.91 3.95
N ASN A 265 8.67 -7.94 3.29
CA ASN A 265 8.10 -9.30 3.31
C ASN A 265 6.71 -9.39 2.68
N GLY A 266 6.56 -8.81 1.49
CA GLY A 266 5.36 -8.94 0.66
C GLY A 266 4.97 -10.39 0.34
N PRO A 267 3.82 -10.59 -0.34
CA PRO A 267 3.34 -11.92 -0.69
C PRO A 267 4.41 -12.70 -1.47
N THR A 268 4.56 -13.97 -1.11
CA THR A 268 5.59 -14.85 -1.68
C THR A 268 4.98 -15.79 -2.72
N GLY A 269 5.80 -16.25 -3.66
CA GLY A 269 5.38 -17.15 -4.74
C GLY A 269 5.58 -16.52 -6.12
N THR A 270 5.62 -17.36 -7.15
CA THR A 270 5.89 -16.93 -8.53
C THR A 270 4.75 -16.13 -9.16
N ALA A 271 3.56 -16.17 -8.55
CA ALA A 271 2.39 -15.44 -9.02
C ALA A 271 2.47 -13.94 -8.70
N TYR A 272 3.34 -13.53 -7.75
CA TYR A 272 3.44 -12.17 -7.25
C TYR A 272 4.68 -11.45 -7.74
N GLN A 273 4.52 -10.20 -8.16
CA GLN A 273 5.62 -9.29 -8.49
C GLN A 273 5.33 -7.90 -7.94
N SER A 274 6.31 -7.25 -7.33
CA SER A 274 6.18 -5.86 -6.87
C SER A 274 5.91 -4.93 -8.05
N VAL A 275 5.00 -3.98 -7.88
CA VAL A 275 4.65 -2.98 -8.88
C VAL A 275 4.48 -1.64 -8.18
N ASP A 276 5.01 -0.56 -8.74
CA ASP A 276 4.69 0.79 -8.26
C ASP A 276 3.55 1.38 -9.08
N LEU A 277 2.85 2.36 -8.51
CA LEU A 277 1.75 3.04 -9.18
C LEU A 277 2.17 4.43 -9.65
N GLY A 278 2.32 4.60 -10.95
CA GLY A 278 2.44 5.88 -11.62
C GLY A 278 1.09 6.52 -11.91
N ILE A 279 1.07 7.81 -12.21
CA ILE A 279 -0.14 8.54 -12.61
C ILE A 279 0.08 9.45 -13.80
N GLU A 280 -0.96 9.60 -14.60
CA GLU A 280 -1.03 10.60 -15.66
C GLU A 280 -2.43 11.21 -15.75
N PRO A 281 -2.61 12.38 -16.40
CA PRO A 281 -3.94 12.96 -16.59
C PRO A 281 -4.90 11.95 -17.21
N ALA A 282 -6.11 11.86 -16.66
CA ALA A 282 -7.09 10.88 -17.11
C ALA A 282 -7.39 11.01 -18.62
N SER A 283 -7.51 9.87 -19.30
CA SER A 283 -7.85 9.83 -20.73
C SER A 283 -9.26 10.38 -20.95
N GLN A 284 -9.42 11.28 -21.94
CA GLN A 284 -10.74 11.75 -22.39
C GLN A 284 -11.45 10.71 -23.26
#